data_AF-G7TG62-F1
#
_entry.id   AF-G7TG62-F1
#
_cell.length_a   1.000
_cell.length_b   1.000
_cell.length_c   1.000
_cell.angle_alpha   90.00
_cell.angle_beta   90.00
_cell.angle_gamma   90.00
#
_symmetry.space_group_name_H-M   'P 1'
#
loop_
_entity.id
_entity.type
_entity.pdbx_description
1 polymer ?
#
loop_
_entity_poly.entity_id
_entity_poly.type
_entity_poly.pdbx_seq_one_letter_code
_entity_poly.pdbx_strand_id
1 'polypeptide(L)'
;MGEQDFAKVLTGTLSNVNFTNTVAEVFFRSGDREGMASAGFLAAALGESGLAAGMTSMSMEEMSDQVCVVSFDLDGNHVEGMLWNWPFKDGDVVQAVVEPTENGGYVCFAVADPKEKIIALYPHVSAGARAHWRKVIKLSFLAGFVPSTFFLLVLAIVGEVVGVSLFNKPLFMLASIFGCTAMIFFIGIRLGRRFVPFIDMAEPIFTLLGWNDVRNVDLRKITKAKKKPTDPPAMGDSYFRY
;
A
#
# COMPACT_ATOMS: atom_id res chain seq x y z
N MET A 1 -10.78 -31.83 -11.98
CA MET A 1 -11.51 -30.56 -12.11
C MET A 1 -11.20 -29.80 -10.85
N GLY A 2 -10.09 -29.05 -10.87
CA GLY A 2 -9.31 -28.67 -9.68
C GLY A 2 -10.01 -27.61 -8.83
N GLU A 3 -9.92 -27.78 -7.51
CA GLU A 3 -10.15 -26.70 -6.55
C GLU A 3 -9.26 -25.53 -6.95
N GLN A 4 -9.88 -24.38 -7.22
CA GLN A 4 -9.13 -23.15 -7.45
C GLN A 4 -8.46 -22.75 -6.14
N ASP A 5 -7.15 -22.59 -6.17
CA ASP A 5 -6.30 -22.12 -5.08
C ASP A 5 -6.71 -20.70 -4.66
N PHE A 6 -7.65 -20.62 -3.71
CA PHE A 6 -8.01 -19.36 -3.06
C PHE A 6 -7.08 -19.10 -1.88
N ALA A 7 -6.69 -17.83 -1.72
CA ALA A 7 -5.99 -17.35 -0.54
C ALA A 7 -6.71 -17.75 0.76
N LYS A 8 -5.93 -18.18 1.75
CA LYS A 8 -6.42 -18.66 3.06
C LYS A 8 -5.61 -18.03 4.20
N VAL A 9 -6.17 -18.09 5.40
CA VAL A 9 -5.46 -17.64 6.62
C VAL A 9 -4.90 -18.86 7.34
N LEU A 10 -3.60 -18.87 7.56
CA LEU A 10 -2.94 -19.80 8.49
C LEU A 10 -2.72 -19.08 9.82
N THR A 11 -3.03 -19.75 10.93
CA THR A 11 -2.76 -19.26 12.28
C THR A 11 -1.85 -20.26 12.96
N GLY A 12 -0.79 -19.77 13.62
CA GLY A 12 0.18 -20.65 14.26
C GLY A 12 1.28 -19.87 14.95
N THR A 13 2.26 -20.60 15.46
CA THR A 13 3.43 -20.03 16.14
C THR A 13 4.59 -19.91 15.16
N LEU A 14 5.21 -18.73 15.12
CA LEU A 14 6.39 -18.51 14.29
C LEU A 14 7.59 -19.31 14.79
N SER A 15 8.28 -19.95 13.86
CA SER A 15 9.53 -20.65 14.09
C SER A 15 10.44 -20.55 12.87
N ASN A 16 11.75 -20.72 13.06
CA ASN A 16 12.75 -20.67 12.01
C ASN A 16 12.69 -19.38 11.16
N VAL A 17 12.37 -18.24 11.78
CA VAL A 17 12.23 -16.98 11.06
C VAL A 17 13.61 -16.52 10.56
N ASN A 18 13.74 -16.44 9.24
CA ASN A 18 14.85 -15.78 8.55
C ASN A 18 14.27 -14.62 7.73
N PHE A 19 14.88 -13.44 7.83
CA PHE A 19 14.49 -12.32 7.00
C PHE A 19 15.69 -11.53 6.52
N THR A 20 15.62 -11.09 5.27
CA THR A 20 16.64 -10.25 4.65
C THR A 20 15.99 -8.96 4.17
N ASN A 21 16.54 -7.83 4.62
CA ASN A 21 16.15 -6.51 4.09
C ASN A 21 16.87 -6.30 2.76
N THR A 22 16.11 -6.21 1.68
CA THR A 22 16.61 -5.97 0.33
C THR A 22 15.84 -4.83 -0.33
N VAL A 23 16.27 -4.40 -1.51
CA VAL A 23 15.53 -3.46 -2.35
C VAL A 23 14.81 -4.27 -3.43
N ALA A 24 13.55 -3.95 -3.72
CA ALA A 24 12.74 -4.75 -4.66
C ALA A 24 13.44 -4.98 -6.03
N GLU A 25 14.16 -3.99 -6.56
CA GLU A 25 14.95 -4.11 -7.80
C GLU A 25 16.16 -5.05 -7.69
N VAL A 26 16.79 -5.13 -6.51
CA VAL A 26 18.00 -5.94 -6.25
C VAL A 26 17.64 -7.42 -6.16
N PHE A 27 16.42 -7.74 -5.74
CA PHE A 27 15.87 -9.10 -5.74
C PHE A 27 15.78 -9.71 -7.15
N PHE A 28 15.50 -8.89 -8.16
CA PHE A 28 15.51 -9.32 -9.57
C PHE A 28 16.91 -9.36 -10.20
N ARG A 29 17.95 -8.84 -9.52
CA ARG A 29 19.26 -8.56 -10.16
C ARG A 29 20.53 -9.07 -9.46
N SER A 30 20.49 -9.59 -8.23
CA SER A 30 21.73 -9.89 -7.49
C SER A 30 21.88 -11.35 -7.04
N GLY A 31 23.11 -11.86 -7.17
CA GLY A 31 23.50 -13.25 -7.02
C GLY A 31 23.84 -13.64 -5.60
N ASP A 32 22.87 -13.55 -4.70
CA ASP A 32 22.92 -14.23 -3.40
C ASP A 32 22.28 -15.62 -3.53
N ARG A 33 22.97 -16.68 -3.11
CA ARG A 33 22.59 -18.07 -3.47
C ARG A 33 21.31 -18.52 -2.75
N GLU A 34 21.10 -18.05 -1.52
CA GLU A 34 19.89 -18.30 -0.72
C GLU A 34 18.75 -17.34 -1.11
N GLY A 35 19.08 -16.06 -1.37
CA GLY A 35 18.14 -15.07 -1.89
C GLY A 35 17.64 -15.38 -3.31
N MET A 36 18.42 -16.06 -4.14
CA MET A 36 18.04 -16.46 -5.50
C MET A 36 16.98 -17.57 -5.52
N ALA A 37 17.02 -18.50 -4.56
CA ALA A 37 16.03 -19.58 -4.49
C ALA A 37 14.66 -19.04 -4.06
N SER A 38 14.63 -18.21 -3.01
CA SER A 38 13.43 -17.47 -2.60
C SER A 38 12.98 -16.48 -3.67
N ALA A 39 13.90 -15.86 -4.41
CA ALA A 39 13.55 -15.00 -5.54
C ALA A 39 12.91 -15.73 -6.70
N GLY A 40 13.44 -16.88 -7.08
CA GLY A 40 12.80 -17.73 -8.09
C GLY A 40 11.43 -18.23 -7.62
N PHE A 41 11.31 -18.66 -6.37
CA PHE A 41 10.07 -19.15 -5.78
C PHE A 41 9.00 -18.06 -5.71
N LEU A 42 9.32 -16.90 -5.15
CA LEU A 42 8.43 -15.75 -5.11
C LEU A 42 8.10 -15.31 -6.54
N ALA A 43 9.06 -15.10 -7.43
CA ALA A 43 8.77 -14.67 -8.81
C ALA A 43 7.83 -15.62 -9.56
N ALA A 44 8.00 -16.94 -9.40
CA ALA A 44 7.12 -17.94 -9.99
C ALA A 44 5.71 -17.86 -9.39
N ALA A 45 5.61 -17.87 -8.05
CA ALA A 45 4.34 -17.76 -7.36
C ALA A 45 3.61 -16.45 -7.68
N LEU A 46 4.35 -15.35 -7.84
CA LEU A 46 3.83 -14.04 -8.19
C LEU A 46 3.21 -14.00 -9.60
N GLY A 47 3.68 -14.85 -10.52
CA GLY A 47 3.16 -14.95 -11.88
C GLY A 47 1.84 -15.74 -11.99
N GLU A 48 1.54 -16.55 -10.99
CA GLU A 48 0.40 -17.48 -10.98
C GLU A 48 -0.72 -17.06 -10.00
N SER A 49 -0.37 -16.24 -9.01
CA SER A 49 -1.24 -15.80 -7.93
C SER A 49 -2.16 -14.62 -8.31
N GLY A 50 -3.43 -14.70 -7.87
CA GLY A 50 -4.41 -13.63 -8.05
C GLY A 50 -4.13 -12.40 -7.20
N LEU A 51 -3.73 -12.57 -5.93
CA LEU A 51 -3.32 -11.46 -5.06
C LEU A 51 -1.96 -10.87 -5.46
N ALA A 52 -1.10 -11.67 -6.07
CA ALA A 52 0.23 -11.23 -6.50
C ALA A 52 0.26 -10.40 -7.77
N ALA A 53 -0.81 -10.39 -8.58
CA ALA A 53 -0.93 -9.47 -9.70
C ALA A 53 -0.74 -8.00 -9.28
N GLY A 54 -1.10 -7.65 -8.03
CA GLY A 54 -0.81 -6.34 -7.45
C GLY A 54 0.68 -6.08 -7.25
N MET A 55 1.46 -7.10 -6.91
CA MET A 55 2.90 -6.99 -6.66
C MET A 55 3.72 -6.95 -7.95
N THR A 56 3.33 -7.70 -9.00
CA THR A 56 4.00 -7.62 -10.31
C THR A 56 3.87 -6.24 -10.95
N SER A 57 2.81 -5.50 -10.62
CA SER A 57 2.65 -4.11 -11.05
C SER A 57 3.72 -3.17 -10.48
N MET A 58 4.30 -3.48 -9.32
CA MET A 58 5.42 -2.72 -8.76
C MET A 58 6.74 -2.96 -9.49
N SER A 59 7.00 -4.18 -9.98
CA SER A 59 8.21 -4.46 -10.77
C SER A 59 8.29 -3.64 -12.06
N MET A 60 7.15 -3.13 -12.55
CA MET A 60 7.06 -2.26 -13.72
C MET A 60 7.24 -0.77 -13.38
N GLU A 61 7.18 -0.42 -12.09
CA GLU A 61 7.38 0.93 -11.60
C GLU A 61 8.80 1.06 -11.02
N GLU A 62 9.57 2.05 -11.46
CA GLU A 62 10.93 2.36 -10.95
C GLU A 62 10.91 2.89 -9.49
N MET A 63 10.25 2.19 -8.58
CA MET A 63 10.17 2.55 -7.15
C MET A 63 10.92 1.49 -6.35
N SER A 64 12.16 1.81 -6.01
CA SER A 64 13.08 0.99 -5.21
C SER A 64 12.73 1.05 -3.72
N ASP A 65 11.53 0.59 -3.37
CA ASP A 65 11.17 0.45 -1.95
C ASP A 65 11.99 -0.67 -1.30
N GLN A 66 12.44 -0.40 -0.06
CA GLN A 66 13.03 -1.42 0.78
C GLN A 66 11.94 -2.42 1.17
N VAL A 67 12.21 -3.68 0.90
CA VAL A 67 11.35 -4.82 1.19
C VAL A 67 12.09 -5.81 2.07
N CYS A 68 11.33 -6.50 2.91
CA CYS A 68 11.80 -7.57 3.73
C CYS A 68 11.36 -8.88 3.07
N VAL A 69 12.31 -9.67 2.58
CA VAL A 69 12.05 -11.03 2.13
C VAL A 69 12.13 -11.92 3.35
N VAL A 70 11.02 -12.57 3.68
CA VAL A 70 10.86 -13.35 4.90
C VAL A 70 10.63 -14.80 4.54
N SER A 71 11.24 -15.70 5.30
CA SER A 71 11.07 -17.14 5.23
C SER A 71 10.89 -17.65 6.65
N PHE A 72 9.79 -18.33 6.93
CA PHE A 72 9.47 -18.80 8.27
C PHE A 72 8.56 -20.03 8.22
N ASP A 73 8.53 -20.77 9.31
CA ASP A 73 7.62 -21.91 9.49
C ASP A 73 6.49 -21.53 10.45
N LEU A 74 5.27 -21.86 10.06
CA LEU A 74 4.06 -21.63 10.84
C LEU A 74 3.34 -22.97 11.10
N ASP A 75 3.48 -23.46 12.33
CA ASP A 75 3.02 -24.79 12.76
C ASP A 75 3.43 -25.92 11.78
N GLY A 76 4.67 -25.86 11.27
CA GLY A 76 5.24 -26.85 10.34
C GLY A 76 4.94 -26.61 8.85
N ASN A 77 4.20 -25.56 8.50
CA ASN A 77 4.03 -25.13 7.11
C ASN A 77 5.09 -24.08 6.76
N HIS A 78 5.87 -24.33 5.71
CA HIS A 78 6.86 -23.37 5.24
C HIS A 78 6.19 -22.23 4.47
N VAL A 79 6.52 -21.00 4.85
CA VAL A 79 5.94 -19.78 4.29
C VAL A 79 7.05 -18.81 3.89
N GLU A 80 7.00 -18.33 2.66
CA GLU A 80 7.85 -17.23 2.19
C GLU A 80 7.00 -16.00 1.87
N GLY A 81 7.59 -14.81 1.90
CA GLY A 81 6.86 -13.61 1.51
C GLY A 81 7.75 -12.40 1.31
N MET A 82 7.18 -11.41 0.64
CA MET A 82 7.78 -10.09 0.48
C MET A 82 6.90 -9.10 1.23
N LEU A 83 7.40 -8.55 2.33
CA LEU A 83 6.66 -7.61 3.17
C LEU A 83 7.42 -6.30 3.26
N TRP A 84 6.76 -5.22 3.68
CA TRP A 84 7.43 -3.92 3.78
C TRP A 84 8.41 -3.85 4.95
N ASN A 85 8.13 -4.57 6.03
CA ASN A 85 9.02 -4.71 7.19
C ASN A 85 8.63 -5.94 8.01
N TRP A 86 9.49 -6.36 8.92
CA TRP A 86 9.25 -7.51 9.79
C TRP A 86 9.39 -7.16 11.27
N PRO A 87 8.27 -6.90 11.98
CA PRO A 87 8.28 -6.57 13.40
C PRO A 87 8.13 -7.79 14.34
N PHE A 88 8.03 -9.01 13.81
CA PHE A 88 7.71 -10.22 14.57
C PHE A 88 8.95 -11.03 14.97
N LYS A 89 8.81 -11.92 15.95
CA LYS A 89 9.87 -12.77 16.49
C LYS A 89 9.44 -14.23 16.56
N ASP A 90 10.42 -15.13 16.63
CA ASP A 90 10.18 -16.54 16.93
C ASP A 90 9.40 -16.69 18.24
N GLY A 91 8.39 -17.56 18.20
CA GLY A 91 7.46 -17.79 19.32
C GLY A 91 6.23 -16.88 19.33
N ASP A 92 6.15 -15.87 18.45
CA ASP A 92 4.94 -15.06 18.31
C ASP A 92 3.81 -15.87 17.65
N VAL A 93 2.58 -15.68 18.13
CA VAL A 93 1.38 -16.31 17.55
C VAL A 93 0.78 -15.35 16.56
N VAL A 94 0.83 -15.70 15.27
CA VAL A 94 0.44 -14.81 14.17
C VAL A 94 -0.59 -15.46 13.24
N GLN A 95 -1.24 -14.62 12.46
CA GLN A 95 -2.12 -14.99 11.36
C GLN A 95 -1.47 -14.52 10.05
N ALA A 96 -1.10 -15.47 9.20
CA ALA A 96 -0.56 -15.20 7.88
C ALA A 96 -1.65 -15.40 6.82
N VAL A 97 -1.86 -14.41 5.95
CA VAL A 97 -2.68 -14.56 4.75
C VAL A 97 -1.79 -15.09 3.65
N VAL A 98 -2.08 -16.31 3.19
CA VAL A 98 -1.23 -17.06 2.28
C VAL A 98 -1.99 -17.60 1.07
N GLU A 99 -1.27 -17.79 -0.03
CA GLU A 99 -1.69 -18.65 -1.12
C GLU A 99 -0.76 -19.87 -1.22
N PRO A 100 -1.32 -21.07 -1.42
CA PRO A 100 -0.50 -22.26 -1.72
C PRO A 100 0.22 -22.09 -3.06
N THR A 101 1.40 -22.68 -3.18
CA THR A 101 2.12 -22.79 -4.46
C THR A 101 2.19 -24.23 -4.93
N GLU A 102 2.31 -24.44 -6.24
CA GLU A 102 2.38 -25.79 -6.83
C GLU A 102 3.57 -26.62 -6.29
N ASN A 103 4.62 -25.95 -5.81
CA ASN A 103 5.81 -26.59 -5.23
C ASN A 103 5.66 -27.02 -3.76
N GLY A 104 4.46 -26.94 -3.18
CA GLY A 104 4.17 -27.47 -1.84
C GLY A 104 4.51 -26.55 -0.67
N GLY A 105 4.74 -25.26 -0.95
CA GLY A 105 4.93 -24.21 0.05
C GLY A 105 3.79 -23.19 0.05
N TYR A 106 3.98 -22.10 0.79
CA TYR A 106 3.04 -20.99 0.86
C TYR A 106 3.72 -19.67 0.59
N VAL A 107 3.05 -18.79 -0.14
CA VAL A 107 3.45 -17.38 -0.25
C VAL A 107 2.50 -16.54 0.57
N CYS A 108 3.04 -15.76 1.51
CA CYS A 108 2.29 -14.83 2.31
C CYS A 108 2.30 -13.41 1.74
N PHE A 109 1.18 -12.72 1.93
CA PHE A 109 0.97 -11.33 1.53
C PHE A 109 0.77 -10.39 2.72
N ALA A 110 0.42 -10.98 3.87
CA ALA A 110 0.19 -10.28 5.12
C ALA A 110 0.50 -11.20 6.29
N VAL A 111 1.10 -10.64 7.34
CA VAL A 111 1.27 -11.31 8.64
C VAL A 111 0.76 -10.36 9.71
N ALA A 112 -0.20 -10.84 10.51
CA ALA A 112 -0.84 -10.07 11.57
C ALA A 112 -0.66 -10.77 12.92
N ASP A 113 -0.26 -10.03 13.95
CA ASP A 113 -0.33 -10.47 15.34
C ASP A 113 -1.67 -10.02 15.94
N PRO A 114 -2.58 -10.95 16.30
CA PRO A 114 -3.86 -10.62 16.91
C PRO A 114 -3.76 -10.06 18.33
N LYS A 115 -2.69 -10.38 19.08
CA LYS A 115 -2.49 -9.94 20.47
C LYS A 115 -2.08 -8.47 20.52
N GLU A 116 -1.00 -8.13 19.81
CA GLU A 116 -0.54 -6.74 19.74
C GLU A 116 -1.32 -5.91 18.70
N LYS A 117 -2.14 -6.55 17.85
CA LYS A 117 -2.85 -5.90 16.74
C LYS A 117 -1.91 -5.17 15.80
N ILE A 118 -0.80 -5.81 15.48
CA ILE A 118 0.21 -5.32 14.54
C ILE A 118 0.09 -6.14 13.26
N ILE A 119 0.18 -5.49 12.11
CA ILE A 119 0.15 -6.16 10.80
C ILE A 119 1.28 -5.64 9.92
N ALA A 120 2.01 -6.56 9.30
CA ALA A 120 2.95 -6.30 8.22
C ALA A 120 2.32 -6.78 6.91
N LEU A 121 2.45 -5.96 5.87
CA LEU A 121 1.83 -6.16 4.56
C LEU A 121 2.87 -5.89 3.48
N TYR A 122 2.56 -6.30 2.26
CA TYR A 122 3.27 -5.83 1.08
C TYR A 122 3.30 -4.29 1.01
N PRO A 123 4.37 -3.66 0.46
CA PRO A 123 4.43 -2.21 0.31
C PRO A 123 3.19 -1.58 -0.31
N HIS A 124 2.85 -0.38 0.18
CA HIS A 124 1.69 0.45 -0.19
C HIS A 124 0.30 -0.15 0.05
N VAL A 125 0.17 -1.45 0.33
CA VAL A 125 -1.08 -2.11 0.77
C VAL A 125 -1.45 -1.61 2.17
N SER A 126 -2.17 -0.49 2.22
CA SER A 126 -2.44 0.23 3.48
C SER A 126 -3.86 0.79 3.60
N ALA A 127 -4.67 0.75 2.53
CA ALA A 127 -6.03 1.29 2.55
C ALA A 127 -6.96 0.58 1.56
N GLY A 128 -8.24 0.50 1.91
CA GLY A 128 -9.30 0.06 1.02
C GLY A 128 -9.75 1.15 0.02
N ALA A 129 -10.58 0.77 -0.95
CA ALA A 129 -10.90 1.62 -2.09
C ALA A 129 -11.56 2.95 -1.70
N ARG A 130 -12.54 2.92 -0.80
CA ARG A 130 -13.25 4.15 -0.38
C ARG A 130 -12.34 5.06 0.41
N ALA A 131 -11.49 4.51 1.28
CA ALA A 131 -10.53 5.31 2.05
C ALA A 131 -9.53 6.01 1.14
N HIS A 132 -8.96 5.29 0.16
CA HIS A 132 -8.04 5.85 -0.82
C HIS A 132 -8.70 6.94 -1.68
N TRP A 133 -9.82 6.62 -2.34
CA TRP A 133 -10.48 7.56 -3.24
C TRP A 133 -10.99 8.82 -2.54
N ARG A 134 -11.46 8.71 -1.29
CA ARG A 134 -11.82 9.91 -0.50
C ARG A 134 -10.61 10.81 -0.27
N LYS A 135 -9.43 10.23 0.04
CA LYS A 135 -8.19 11.01 0.19
C LYS A 135 -7.77 11.67 -1.11
N VAL A 136 -7.74 10.90 -2.22
CA VAL A 136 -7.39 11.42 -3.55
C VAL A 136 -8.30 12.58 -3.92
N ILE A 137 -9.63 12.39 -3.87
CA ILE A 137 -10.60 13.44 -4.22
C ILE A 137 -10.39 14.69 -3.35
N LYS A 138 -10.25 14.51 -2.03
CA LYS A 138 -10.09 15.64 -1.09
C LYS A 138 -8.77 16.39 -1.33
N LEU A 139 -7.66 15.67 -1.49
CA LEU A 139 -6.34 16.26 -1.70
C LEU A 139 -6.25 16.93 -3.06
N SER A 140 -6.74 16.29 -4.13
CA SER A 140 -6.72 16.86 -5.47
C SER A 140 -7.62 18.10 -5.58
N PHE A 141 -8.77 18.11 -4.92
CA PHE A 141 -9.60 19.30 -4.85
C PHE A 141 -8.90 20.43 -4.08
N LEU A 142 -8.34 20.14 -2.90
CA LEU A 142 -7.67 21.16 -2.09
C LEU A 142 -6.42 21.73 -2.78
N ALA A 143 -5.61 20.86 -3.38
CA ALA A 143 -4.40 21.23 -4.12
C ALA A 143 -4.71 21.98 -5.42
N GLY A 144 -5.89 21.76 -6.01
CA GLY A 144 -6.34 22.54 -7.17
C GLY A 144 -6.93 23.89 -6.76
N PHE A 145 -7.87 23.87 -5.82
CA PHE A 145 -8.71 25.02 -5.49
C PHE A 145 -7.96 26.11 -4.73
N VAL A 146 -7.17 25.75 -3.71
CA VAL A 146 -6.50 26.74 -2.86
C VAL A 146 -5.42 27.52 -3.63
N PRO A 147 -4.49 26.87 -4.36
CA PRO A 147 -3.47 27.59 -5.10
C PRO A 147 -4.04 28.38 -6.28
N SER A 148 -5.03 27.84 -6.99
CA SER A 148 -5.66 28.57 -8.12
C SER A 148 -6.39 29.82 -7.65
N THR A 149 -7.12 29.74 -6.52
CA THR A 149 -7.78 30.90 -5.92
C THR A 149 -6.76 31.93 -5.45
N PHE A 150 -5.72 31.50 -4.72
CA PHE A 150 -4.67 32.40 -4.23
C PHE A 150 -3.95 33.11 -5.38
N PHE A 151 -3.54 32.36 -6.41
CA PHE A 151 -2.86 32.90 -7.58
C PHE A 151 -3.74 33.91 -8.33
N LEU A 152 -5.02 33.60 -8.57
CA LEU A 152 -5.93 34.51 -9.25
C LEU A 152 -6.26 35.76 -8.44
N LEU A 153 -6.32 35.67 -7.10
CA LEU A 153 -6.46 36.84 -6.24
C LEU A 153 -5.25 37.77 -6.34
N VAL A 154 -4.03 37.22 -6.32
CA VAL A 154 -2.80 38.02 -6.51
C VAL A 154 -2.79 38.68 -7.88
N LEU A 155 -3.14 37.95 -8.94
CA LEU A 155 -3.24 38.52 -10.29
C LEU A 155 -4.32 39.60 -10.39
N ALA A 156 -5.45 39.46 -9.70
CA ALA A 156 -6.50 40.47 -9.70
C ALA A 156 -6.03 41.78 -9.05
N ILE A 157 -5.29 41.68 -7.92
CA ILE A 157 -4.74 42.85 -7.23
C ILE A 157 -3.67 43.54 -8.10
N VAL A 158 -2.73 42.78 -8.67
CA VAL A 158 -1.68 43.32 -9.55
C VAL A 158 -2.30 43.90 -10.83
N GLY A 159 -3.28 43.22 -11.40
CA GLY A 159 -4.02 43.69 -12.57
C GLY A 159 -4.66 45.05 -12.33
N GLU A 160 -5.27 45.27 -11.16
CA GLU A 160 -5.87 46.54 -10.80
C GLU A 160 -4.84 47.68 -10.80
N VAL A 161 -3.64 47.44 -10.26
CA VAL A 161 -2.53 48.41 -10.27
C VAL A 161 -2.05 48.74 -11.70
N VAL A 162 -2.10 47.76 -12.60
CA VAL A 162 -1.68 47.89 -14.01
C VAL A 162 -2.82 48.40 -14.91
N GLY A 163 -4.02 48.63 -14.36
CA GLY A 163 -5.19 49.13 -15.11
C GLY A 163 -6.01 48.03 -15.81
N VAL A 164 -5.75 46.75 -15.51
CA VAL A 164 -6.53 45.59 -15.96
C VAL A 164 -7.39 45.09 -14.81
N SER A 165 -8.64 45.54 -14.75
CA SER A 165 -9.55 45.11 -13.68
C SER A 165 -10.14 43.72 -13.93
N LEU A 166 -9.57 42.71 -13.28
CA LEU A 166 -10.11 41.35 -13.26
C LEU A 166 -11.35 41.24 -12.36
N PHE A 167 -11.50 42.12 -11.37
CA PHE A 167 -12.67 42.16 -10.49
C PHE A 167 -13.98 42.42 -11.24
N ASN A 168 -13.92 43.17 -12.34
CA ASN A 168 -15.08 43.42 -13.22
C ASN A 168 -15.46 42.22 -14.10
N LYS A 169 -14.68 41.12 -14.06
CA LYS A 169 -14.93 39.89 -14.83
C LYS A 169 -15.06 38.66 -13.92
N PRO A 170 -16.03 38.63 -13.00
CA PRO A 170 -16.15 37.56 -11.99
C PRO A 170 -16.40 36.19 -12.62
N LEU A 171 -17.16 36.11 -13.72
CA LEU A 171 -17.39 34.84 -14.45
C LEU A 171 -16.09 34.28 -15.03
N PHE A 172 -15.21 35.13 -15.55
CA PHE A 172 -13.91 34.70 -16.09
C PHE A 172 -12.99 34.20 -14.98
N MET A 173 -12.95 34.89 -13.83
CA MET A 173 -12.18 34.44 -12.67
C MET A 173 -12.68 33.09 -12.16
N LEU A 174 -14.00 32.94 -12.03
CA LEU A 174 -14.62 31.70 -11.56
C LEU A 174 -14.33 30.53 -12.53
N ALA A 175 -14.50 30.76 -13.84
CA ALA A 175 -14.17 29.78 -14.87
C ALA A 175 -12.69 29.39 -14.83
N SER A 176 -11.79 30.34 -14.57
CA SER A 176 -10.35 30.10 -14.46
C SER A 176 -10.01 29.25 -13.24
N ILE A 177 -10.59 29.54 -12.06
CA ILE A 177 -10.41 28.74 -10.84
C ILE A 177 -10.87 27.30 -11.08
N PHE A 178 -12.09 27.13 -11.61
CA PHE A 178 -12.62 25.80 -11.88
C PHE A 178 -11.86 25.06 -12.97
N GLY A 179 -11.40 25.75 -14.02
CA GLY A 179 -10.58 25.18 -15.07
C GLY A 179 -9.25 24.63 -14.54
N CYS A 180 -8.50 25.45 -13.78
CA CYS A 180 -7.25 25.02 -13.15
C CYS A 180 -7.48 23.89 -12.13
N THR A 181 -8.53 24.00 -11.32
CA THR A 181 -8.88 22.97 -10.34
C THR A 181 -9.24 21.65 -11.04
N ALA A 182 -10.02 21.69 -12.12
CA ALA A 182 -10.39 20.50 -12.88
C ALA A 182 -9.17 19.83 -13.53
N MET A 183 -8.21 20.61 -14.04
CA MET A 183 -6.96 20.08 -14.58
C MET A 183 -6.14 19.34 -13.51
N ILE A 184 -5.92 19.96 -12.35
CA ILE A 184 -5.19 19.33 -11.23
C ILE A 184 -5.96 18.13 -10.70
N PHE A 185 -7.29 18.21 -10.63
CA PHE A 185 -8.16 17.11 -10.23
C PHE A 185 -8.04 15.91 -11.17
N PHE A 186 -7.98 16.13 -12.48
CA PHE A 186 -7.77 15.09 -13.47
C PHE A 186 -6.41 14.39 -13.31
N ILE A 187 -5.34 15.16 -13.09
CA ILE A 187 -4.01 14.62 -12.78
C ILE A 187 -4.05 13.80 -11.49
N GLY A 188 -4.73 14.31 -10.46
CA GLY A 188 -4.91 13.62 -9.19
C GLY A 188 -5.64 12.29 -9.31
N ILE A 189 -6.71 12.21 -10.11
CA ILE A 189 -7.38 10.95 -10.43
C ILE A 189 -6.44 10.00 -11.17
N ARG A 190 -5.72 10.48 -12.19
CA ARG A 190 -4.75 9.66 -12.94
C ARG A 190 -3.70 9.06 -12.02
N LEU A 191 -3.13 9.85 -11.11
CA LEU A 191 -2.15 9.39 -10.13
C LEU A 191 -2.78 8.45 -9.10
N GLY A 192 -4.01 8.73 -8.65
CA GLY A 192 -4.74 7.87 -7.73
C GLY A 192 -5.03 6.48 -8.29
N ARG A 193 -5.25 6.36 -9.61
CA ARG A 193 -5.45 5.08 -10.31
C ARG A 193 -4.22 4.17 -10.26
N ARG A 194 -3.02 4.74 -10.14
CA ARG A 194 -1.77 3.99 -10.00
C ARG A 194 -1.78 3.05 -8.79
N PHE A 195 -2.50 3.43 -7.74
CA PHE A 195 -2.58 2.65 -6.51
C PHE A 195 -3.74 1.63 -6.46
N VAL A 196 -4.52 1.50 -7.54
CA VAL A 196 -5.65 0.55 -7.59
C VAL A 196 -5.20 -0.91 -7.37
N PRO A 197 -4.09 -1.40 -7.95
CA PRO A 197 -3.65 -2.77 -7.70
C PRO A 197 -3.39 -3.08 -6.21
N PHE A 198 -2.87 -2.12 -5.44
CA PHE A 198 -2.69 -2.29 -3.98
C PHE A 198 -4.01 -2.35 -3.22
N ILE A 199 -5.02 -1.62 -3.69
CA ILE A 199 -6.36 -1.62 -3.10
C ILE A 199 -7.02 -2.97 -3.34
N ASP A 200 -6.91 -3.47 -4.58
CA ASP A 200 -7.48 -4.75 -4.99
C ASP A 200 -6.80 -5.92 -4.27
N MET A 201 -5.55 -5.75 -3.81
CA MET A 201 -4.85 -6.67 -2.93
C MET A 201 -5.24 -6.51 -1.44
N ALA A 202 -5.43 -5.26 -0.97
CA ALA A 202 -5.76 -4.96 0.42
C ALA A 202 -7.14 -5.49 0.86
N GLU A 203 -8.17 -5.29 0.03
CA GLU A 203 -9.55 -5.64 0.39
C GLU A 203 -9.74 -7.15 0.65
N PRO A 204 -9.25 -8.07 -0.21
CA PRO A 204 -9.28 -9.50 0.07
C PRO A 204 -8.49 -9.90 1.32
N ILE A 205 -7.28 -9.35 1.51
CA ILE A 205 -6.45 -9.62 2.70
C ILE A 205 -7.22 -9.25 3.97
N PHE A 206 -7.79 -8.04 4.04
CA PHE A 206 -8.56 -7.60 5.21
C PHE A 206 -9.84 -8.45 5.40
N THR A 207 -10.46 -8.89 4.30
CA THR A 207 -11.64 -9.76 4.35
C THR A 207 -11.30 -11.13 4.91
N LEU A 208 -10.18 -11.72 4.48
CA LEU A 208 -9.68 -13.00 4.96
C LEU A 208 -9.31 -12.94 6.45
N LEU A 209 -8.75 -11.82 6.91
CA LEU A 209 -8.50 -11.54 8.33
C LEU A 209 -9.79 -11.28 9.14
N GLY A 210 -10.97 -11.32 8.51
CA GLY A 210 -12.27 -11.16 9.18
C GLY A 210 -12.60 -9.72 9.54
N TRP A 211 -11.99 -8.73 8.89
CA TRP A 211 -12.26 -7.33 9.20
C TRP A 211 -13.56 -6.85 8.54
N ASN A 212 -14.31 -6.03 9.28
CA ASN A 212 -15.53 -5.42 8.78
C ASN A 212 -15.23 -4.11 8.03
N ASP A 213 -16.05 -3.80 7.02
CA ASP A 213 -15.98 -2.56 6.24
C ASP A 213 -14.60 -2.28 5.61
N VAL A 214 -14.00 -3.33 5.01
CA VAL A 214 -12.65 -3.34 4.42
C VAL A 214 -12.37 -2.18 3.47
N ARG A 215 -13.39 -1.71 2.73
CA ARG A 215 -13.27 -0.61 1.76
C ARG A 215 -12.98 0.73 2.43
N ASN A 216 -13.38 0.90 3.69
CA ASN A 216 -13.17 2.12 4.47
C ASN A 216 -11.94 2.04 5.40
N VAL A 217 -11.25 0.90 5.44
CA VAL A 217 -10.04 0.71 6.25
C VAL A 217 -8.91 1.59 5.73
N ASP A 218 -8.20 2.22 6.66
CA ASP A 218 -7.07 3.09 6.41
C ASP A 218 -6.04 2.87 7.53
N LEU A 219 -5.11 1.96 7.29
CA LEU A 219 -4.16 1.50 8.29
C LEU A 219 -3.26 2.64 8.78
N ARG A 220 -2.86 3.56 7.91
CA ARG A 220 -2.08 4.74 8.29
C ARG A 220 -2.84 5.62 9.27
N LYS A 221 -4.13 5.86 9.01
CA LYS A 221 -4.99 6.65 9.90
C LYS A 221 -5.26 5.93 11.22
N ILE A 222 -5.56 4.63 11.18
CA ILE A 222 -5.82 3.82 12.37
C ILE A 222 -4.57 3.74 13.25
N THR A 223 -3.41 3.47 12.65
CA THR A 223 -2.12 3.42 13.36
C THR A 223 -1.81 4.74 14.04
N LYS A 224 -2.00 5.87 13.34
CA LYS A 224 -1.79 7.20 13.92
C LYS A 224 -2.71 7.48 15.12
N ALA A 225 -3.95 6.99 15.08
CA ALA A 225 -4.90 7.13 16.19
C ALA A 225 -4.60 6.20 17.38
N LYS A 226 -4.01 5.02 17.11
CA LYS A 226 -3.71 3.98 18.10
C LYS A 226 -2.23 3.94 18.54
N LYS A 227 -1.42 4.92 18.11
CA LYS A 227 0.01 4.95 18.39
C LYS A 227 0.27 5.03 19.89
N LYS A 228 1.02 4.08 20.42
CA LYS A 228 1.48 4.07 21.82
C LYS A 228 2.77 4.89 21.94
N PRO A 229 3.06 5.50 23.11
CA PRO A 229 4.31 6.24 23.33
C PRO A 229 5.58 5.39 23.18
N THR A 230 5.46 4.08 23.35
CA THR A 230 6.54 3.09 23.19
C THR A 230 6.69 2.59 21.76
N ASP A 231 5.83 3.02 20.83
CA ASP A 231 5.87 2.53 19.45
C ASP A 231 7.07 3.15 18.71
N PRO A 232 7.87 2.32 18.01
CA PRO A 232 9.03 2.79 17.25
C PRO A 232 8.61 3.72 16.08
N PRO A 233 9.55 4.53 15.56
CA PRO A 233 9.28 5.47 14.46
C PRO A 233 8.70 4.80 13.21
N ALA A 234 9.11 3.56 12.89
CA ALA A 234 8.65 2.80 11.73
C ALA A 234 7.15 2.38 11.80
N MET A 235 6.54 2.47 12.98
CA MET A 235 5.13 2.16 13.21
C MET A 235 4.22 3.20 12.53
N GLY A 236 3.48 2.76 11.50
CA GLY A 236 2.61 3.59 10.68
C GLY A 236 3.16 3.92 9.29
N ASP A 237 4.40 3.54 9.02
CA ASP A 237 5.06 3.74 7.73
C ASP A 237 5.28 2.43 6.98
N SER A 238 5.84 1.41 7.64
CA SER A 238 6.16 0.10 7.03
C SER A 238 5.49 -1.10 7.70
N TYR A 239 4.85 -0.90 8.85
CA TYR A 239 3.91 -1.84 9.47
C TYR A 239 2.90 -1.06 10.32
N PHE A 240 1.75 -1.66 10.59
CA PHE A 240 0.57 -0.92 11.03
C PHE A 240 -0.09 -1.51 12.27
N ARG A 241 -0.75 -0.65 13.05
CA ARG A 241 -1.59 -1.05 14.19
C ARG A 241 -3.05 -0.99 13.76
N TYR A 242 -3.85 -2.00 14.12
CA TYR A 242 -5.27 -2.07 13.74
C TYR A 242 -6.25 -2.24 14.89
#